data_AF-A0A7Y3V909-F1
#
_entry.id   AF-A0A7Y3V909-F1
#
_cell.length_a   1.000
_cell.length_b   1.000
_cell.length_c   1.000
_cell.angle_alpha   90.00
_cell.angle_beta   90.00
_cell.angle_gamma   90.00
#
_symmetry.space_group_name_H-M   'P 1'
#
loop_
_entity.id
_entity.type
_entity.pdbx_description
1 polymer ?
#
loop_
_entity_poly.entity_id
_entity_poly.type
_entity_poly.pdbx_seq_one_letter_code
_entity_poly.pdbx_strand_id
1 'polypeptide(L)' 'FYVGRDAGVTHRVRIRAKLPDGTWGGFSAQRTVTTGAGKP' A
#
# COMPACT_ATOMS: atom_id res chain seq x y z
N PHE A 1 5.19 5.40 7.45
CA PHE A 1 6.64 5.33 7.20
C PHE A 1 6.92 3.96 6.60
N TYR A 2 7.63 3.89 5.48
CA TYR A 2 8.01 2.62 4.85
C TYR A 2 9.19 2.02 5.63
N VAL A 3 9.03 0.84 6.22
CA VAL A 3 10.09 0.09 6.93
C VAL A 3 10.65 -0.97 5.99
N GLY A 4 11.20 -0.52 4.86
CA GLY A 4 11.84 -1.37 3.86
C GLY A 4 13.10 -0.69 3.33
N ARG A 5 14.07 -1.50 2.89
CA ARG A 5 15.43 -1.02 2.54
C ARG A 5 15.47 -0.31 1.18
N ASP A 6 14.47 -0.53 0.33
CA ASP A 6 14.47 -0.03 -1.03
C ASP A 6 13.79 1.35 -1.14
N ALA A 7 14.62 2.38 -1.30
CA ALA A 7 14.20 3.75 -1.56
C ALA A 7 13.85 3.96 -3.04
N GLY A 8 12.88 4.83 -3.33
CA GLY A 8 12.51 5.20 -4.70
C GLY A 8 11.74 4.11 -5.48
N VAL A 9 11.29 3.05 -4.83
CA VAL A 9 10.54 1.97 -5.48
C VAL A 9 9.09 2.38 -5.69
N THR A 10 8.58 2.12 -6.89
CA THR A 10 7.18 2.40 -7.23
C THR A 10 6.31 1.16 -7.07
N HIS A 11 5.19 1.31 -6.34
CA HIS A 11 4.22 0.26 -6.09
C HIS A 11 2.82 0.69 -6.55
N ARG A 12 2.03 -0.29 -7.00
CA ARG A 12 0.58 -0.12 -7.22
C ARG A 12 -0.15 -0.74 -6.03
N VAL A 13 -0.88 0.09 -5.29
CA VAL A 13 -1.51 -0.29 -4.04
C VAL A 13 -3.02 -0.16 -4.15
N ARG A 14 -3.71 -1.14 -3.57
CA ARG A 14 -5.16 -1.16 -3.34
C ARG A 14 -5.39 -1.66 -1.92
N ILE A 15 -6.43 -1.16 -1.28
CA ILE A 15 -6.84 -1.61 0.06
C ILE A 15 -8.26 -2.14 0.01
N ARG A 16 -8.63 -2.99 0.96
CA ARG A 16 -10.00 -3.46 1.18
C ARG A 16 -10.23 -3.69 2.67
N ALA A 17 -11.49 -3.58 3.10
CA ALA A 17 -11.87 -3.84 4.48
C ALA A 17 -12.29 -5.31 4.65
N LYS A 18 -11.93 -5.89 5.80
CA LYS A 18 -12.53 -7.15 6.27
C LYS A 18 -13.80 -6.80 7.03
N LEU A 19 -14.92 -7.40 6.63
CA LEU A 19 -16.23 -7.15 7.20
C LEU A 19 -16.47 -7.99 8.46
N PRO A 20 -17.44 -7.62 9.32
CA PRO A 20 -17.75 -8.37 10.53
C PRO A 20 -18.20 -9.81 10.27
N ASP A 21 -18.79 -10.07 9.10
CA ASP A 21 -19.18 -11.41 8.63
C ASP A 21 -17.99 -12.25 8.11
N GLY A 22 -16.77 -11.71 8.21
CA GLY A 22 -15.53 -12.37 7.79
C GLY A 22 -15.23 -12.26 6.30
N THR A 23 -16.17 -11.74 5.49
CA THR A 23 -15.94 -11.50 4.07
C THR A 23 -15.07 -10.27 3.87
N TRP A 24 -14.61 -10.08 2.64
CA TRP A 24 -13.86 -8.90 2.25
C TRP A 24 -14.70 -8.06 1.32
N GLY A 25 -14.72 -6.75 1.56
CA GLY A 25 -15.32 -5.79 0.64
C GLY A 25 -14.52 -5.64 -0.66
N GLY A 26 -15.04 -4.79 -1.55
CA GLY A 26 -14.35 -4.41 -2.78
C GLY A 26 -13.00 -3.72 -2.50
N PHE A 27 -12.08 -3.86 -3.44
CA PHE A 27 -10.85 -3.09 -3.41
C PHE A 27 -11.11 -1.62 -3.76
N SER A 28 -10.37 -0.72 -3.11
CA SER A 28 -10.27 0.67 -3.52
C SER A 28 -9.81 0.82 -4.98
N ALA A 29 -9.97 2.04 -5.49
CA ALA A 29 -9.23 2.47 -6.67
C ALA A 29 -7.72 2.24 -6.46
N GLN A 30 -7.03 1.87 -7.54
CA GLN A 30 -5.58 1.71 -7.51
C GLN A 30 -4.89 3.06 -7.35
N ARG A 31 -3.82 3.08 -6.56
CA ARG A 31 -2.91 4.21 -6.47
C ARG A 31 -1.49 3.77 -6.78
N THR A 32 -0.75 4.62 -7.47
CA THR A 32 0.69 4.46 -7.67
C THR A 32 1.40 5.29 -6.60
N VAL A 33 2.30 4.65 -5.83
CA VAL A 33 3.05 5.31 -4.77
C VAL A 33 4.53 4.97 -4.93
N THR A 34 5.41 5.93 -4.63
CA THR A 34 6.86 5.72 -4.62
C THR A 34 7.36 5.77 -3.17
N THR A 35 8.19 4.82 -2.76
CA THR A 35 8.79 4.81 -1.43
C THR A 35 9.67 6.05 -1.23
N GLY A 36 9.75 6.55 0.00
CA GLY A 36 10.53 7.74 0.31
C GLY A 36 12.00 7.55 -0.05
N ALA A 37 12.70 8.66 -0.30
CA ALA A 37 14.16 8.63 -0.40
C ALA A 37 14.72 8.14 0.95
N GLY A 38 15.61 7.14 0.89
CA GLY A 38 16.33 6.68 2.08
C GLY A 38 16.97 7.89 2.75
N LYS A 39 16.86 7.97 4.08
CA LYS A 39 17.55 9.03 4.83
C LYS A 39 19.05 8.91 4.51
N PRO A 40 19.78 10.02 4.25
CA PRO A 40 21.24 9.98 4.21
C PRO A 40 21.82 9.48 5.53
#